data_AF-A0A4P7UGY4-F1
#
_entry.id   AF-A0A4P7UGY4-F1
#
_cell.length_a   1.000
_cell.length_b   1.000
_cell.length_c   1.000
_cell.angle_alpha   90.00
_cell.angle_beta   90.00
_cell.angle_gamma   90.00
#
_symmetry.space_group_name_H-M   'P 1'
#
loop_
_entity.id
_entity.type
_entity.pdbx_description
1 polymer ?
#
loop_
_entity_poly.entity_id
_entity_poly.type
_entity_poly.pdbx_seq_one_letter_code
_entity_poly.pdbx_strand_id
1 'polypeptide(L)'
;MTGRYSCLRWRIAPSALEVHMNRVLFCFAVSLVALMAGCTGALQRGMQGNAYVSTARPAISLQAVDMPLLTGGEGKAKLDGAGMLGGLFLNSWVAVYGKGDPQSPMAIVAMAEVPRGWYWDSDGQRPFSVDRGVEVFNNDGYAACTYIADSKRDAFATLAGLNDEARPMRWLVRNFAARYNFNDTKVVMEYREPLPENLAGQETLTESMTDQLKAFEKRASAAFAVASLPSLAGIKPVYARDVRWQYLDQRFWGTVSKYEVFDAK
;
A
#
# COMPACT_ATOMS: atom_id res chain seq x y z
N MET A 1 13.89 90.28 9.50
CA MET A 1 13.27 89.48 8.43
C MET A 1 14.21 88.33 8.06
N THR A 2 13.76 87.10 8.36
CA THR A 2 14.12 85.81 7.74
C THR A 2 15.59 85.49 7.41
N GLY A 3 16.27 84.82 8.34
CA GLY A 3 17.45 83.98 8.05
C GLY A 3 17.04 82.51 7.88
N ARG A 4 17.32 81.93 6.70
CA ARG A 4 17.16 80.50 6.39
C ARG A 4 18.29 79.69 7.03
N TYR A 5 17.98 78.55 7.65
CA TYR A 5 18.94 77.45 7.81
C TYR A 5 18.33 76.15 7.30
N SER A 6 18.95 75.64 6.23
CA SER A 6 18.69 74.32 5.66
C SER A 6 19.45 73.24 6.42
N CYS A 7 18.71 72.21 6.81
CA CYS A 7 18.99 70.77 6.78
C CYS A 7 20.45 70.26 6.85
N LEU A 8 20.74 69.41 7.85
CA LEU A 8 21.53 68.20 7.63
C LEU A 8 21.06 67.08 8.56
N ARG A 9 20.19 66.23 8.02
CA ARG A 9 19.72 65.00 8.66
C ARG A 9 20.80 63.93 8.46
N TRP A 10 21.60 63.68 9.49
CA TRP A 10 22.56 62.58 9.49
C TRP A 10 21.83 61.23 9.49
N ARG A 11 21.87 60.51 8.37
CA ARG A 11 21.59 59.07 8.34
C ARG A 11 22.81 58.36 8.93
N ILE A 12 22.64 57.76 10.10
CA ILE A 12 23.60 56.81 10.65
C ILE A 12 23.56 55.58 9.75
N ALA A 13 24.64 55.32 9.01
CA ALA A 13 24.81 54.07 8.28
C ALA A 13 25.07 52.95 9.31
N PRO A 14 24.38 51.80 9.22
CA PRO A 14 24.63 50.68 10.12
C PRO A 14 26.07 50.19 9.96
N SER A 15 26.70 49.85 11.08
CA SER A 15 28.10 49.42 11.10
C SER A 15 28.27 48.07 10.40
N ALA A 16 29.43 47.81 9.80
CA ALA A 16 29.69 46.59 9.02
C ALA A 16 29.48 45.28 9.82
N LEU A 17 29.64 45.33 11.14
CA LEU A 17 29.37 44.23 12.09
C LEU A 17 27.87 43.94 12.24
N GLU A 18 27.04 44.97 12.25
CA GLU A 18 25.58 44.87 12.37
C GLU A 18 24.97 44.26 11.09
N VAL A 19 25.51 44.63 9.93
CA VAL A 19 25.15 44.04 8.63
C VAL A 19 25.57 42.56 8.53
N HIS A 20 26.73 42.19 9.11
CA HIS A 20 27.19 40.80 9.16
C HIS A 20 26.32 39.95 10.08
N MET A 21 26.00 40.43 11.28
CA MET A 21 25.16 39.70 12.24
C MET A 21 23.73 39.49 11.70
N ASN A 22 23.13 40.49 11.05
CA ASN A 22 21.82 40.35 10.39
C ASN A 22 21.85 39.36 9.21
N ARG A 23 22.95 39.30 8.44
CA ARG A 23 23.11 38.32 7.35
C ARG A 23 23.25 36.91 7.87
N VAL A 24 24.00 36.69 8.95
CA VAL A 24 24.15 35.38 9.58
C VAL A 24 22.81 34.91 10.16
N LEU A 25 22.08 35.76 10.89
CA LEU A 25 20.74 35.44 11.38
C LEU A 25 19.73 35.14 10.26
N PHE A 26 19.79 35.89 9.15
CA PHE A 26 18.94 35.62 7.99
C PHE A 26 19.28 34.29 7.31
N CYS A 27 20.57 33.96 7.17
CA CYS A 27 21.00 32.66 6.65
C CYS A 27 20.55 31.51 7.56
N PHE A 28 20.70 31.63 8.88
CA PHE A 28 20.21 30.62 9.83
C PHE A 28 18.70 30.46 9.77
N ALA A 29 17.94 31.55 9.67
CA ALA A 29 16.48 31.50 9.54
C ALA A 29 16.05 30.82 8.22
N VAL A 30 16.70 31.14 7.10
CA VAL A 30 16.45 30.49 5.80
C VAL A 30 16.82 29.01 5.83
N SER A 31 17.94 28.64 6.46
CA SER A 31 18.33 27.24 6.65
C SER A 31 17.33 26.47 7.52
N LEU A 32 16.82 27.10 8.59
CA LEU A 32 15.80 26.49 9.45
C LEU A 32 14.46 26.30 8.71
N VAL A 33 14.05 27.29 7.92
CA VAL A 33 12.85 27.17 7.05
C VAL A 33 13.05 26.12 5.97
N ALA A 34 14.24 26.01 5.37
CA ALA A 34 14.55 24.98 4.37
C ALA A 34 14.57 23.57 4.98
N LEU A 35 15.07 23.41 6.21
CA LEU A 35 15.02 22.14 6.96
C LEU A 35 13.58 21.76 7.33
N MET A 36 12.73 22.73 7.69
CA MET A 36 11.32 22.49 8.00
C MET A 36 10.48 22.22 6.75
N ALA A 37 10.82 22.83 5.60
CA ALA A 37 10.19 22.52 4.31
C ALA A 37 10.64 21.15 3.73
N GLY A 38 11.85 20.69 4.08
CA GLY A 38 12.39 19.38 3.69
C GLY A 38 11.62 18.17 4.25
N CYS A 39 10.78 18.37 5.27
CA CYS A 39 9.89 17.31 5.79
C CYS A 39 8.64 17.05 4.94
N THR A 40 8.38 17.83 3.88
CA THR A 40 7.19 17.65 3.02
C THR A 40 7.36 16.57 1.93
N GLY A 41 8.55 15.98 1.79
CA GLY A 41 8.85 14.91 0.82
C GLY A 41 8.79 13.49 1.38
N ALA A 42 8.39 13.29 2.64
CA ALA A 42 8.25 11.95 3.20
C ALA A 42 7.09 11.21 2.52
N LEU A 43 7.33 9.99 2.07
CA LEU A 43 6.27 9.11 1.56
C LEU A 43 5.18 8.95 2.62
N GLN A 44 3.94 9.31 2.29
CA GLN A 44 2.79 9.17 3.16
C GLN A 44 1.93 8.01 2.69
N ARG A 45 1.56 7.14 3.63
CA ARG A 45 0.65 6.02 3.42
C ARG A 45 -0.31 5.94 4.58
N GLY A 46 -1.54 5.52 4.30
CA GLY A 46 -2.54 5.36 5.34
C GLY A 46 -3.96 5.43 4.82
N MET A 47 -4.89 5.74 5.71
CA MET A 47 -6.30 5.84 5.37
C MET A 47 -6.71 7.31 5.18
N GLN A 48 -7.48 7.57 4.12
CA GLN A 48 -8.18 8.83 3.89
C GLN A 48 -9.67 8.50 3.71
N GLY A 49 -10.45 8.66 4.78
CA GLY A 49 -11.81 8.14 4.82
C GLY A 49 -11.82 6.62 4.67
N ASN A 50 -12.54 6.11 3.67
CA ASN A 50 -12.58 4.67 3.37
C ASN A 50 -11.49 4.22 2.41
N ALA A 51 -10.73 5.14 1.79
CA ALA A 51 -9.70 4.78 0.83
C ALA A 51 -8.35 4.57 1.51
N TYR A 52 -7.63 3.54 1.06
CA TYR A 52 -6.20 3.45 1.28
C TYR A 52 -5.48 4.34 0.26
N VAL A 53 -4.52 5.12 0.74
CA VAL A 53 -3.80 6.10 -0.06
C VAL A 53 -2.30 5.94 0.11
N SER A 54 -1.56 6.12 -0.98
CA SER A 54 -0.09 6.10 -1.01
C SER A 54 0.45 7.17 -1.92
N THR A 55 1.35 8.00 -1.41
CA THR A 55 2.06 9.02 -2.18
C THR A 55 3.33 8.50 -2.85
N ALA A 56 3.61 7.20 -2.75
CA ALA A 56 4.65 6.54 -3.56
C ALA A 56 4.34 6.75 -5.04
N ARG A 57 5.32 6.59 -5.94
CA ARG A 57 5.07 6.76 -7.38
C ARG A 57 4.60 5.44 -7.99
N PRO A 58 3.44 5.38 -8.68
CA PRO A 58 2.45 6.45 -8.86
C PRO A 58 1.62 6.68 -7.60
N ALA A 59 1.23 7.95 -7.41
CA ALA A 59 0.41 8.36 -6.27
C ALA A 59 -1.01 7.82 -6.46
N ILE A 60 -1.43 6.90 -5.61
CA ILE A 60 -2.65 6.11 -5.80
C ILE A 60 -3.59 6.16 -4.60
N SER A 61 -4.88 6.15 -4.93
CA SER A 61 -6.01 5.94 -4.02
C SER A 61 -6.72 4.65 -4.43
N LEU A 62 -6.99 3.79 -3.45
CA LEU A 62 -7.56 2.46 -3.64
C LEU A 62 -8.69 2.26 -2.62
N GLN A 63 -9.86 1.83 -3.07
CA GLN A 63 -10.95 1.45 -2.18
C GLN A 63 -11.83 0.37 -2.81
N ALA A 64 -12.55 -0.38 -1.98
CA ALA A 64 -13.66 -1.19 -2.46
C ALA A 64 -14.90 -0.32 -2.74
N VAL A 65 -15.64 -0.65 -3.79
CA VAL A 65 -16.90 0.00 -4.17
C VAL A 65 -18.05 -0.72 -3.45
N ASP A 66 -19.00 0.05 -2.91
CA ASP A 66 -20.22 -0.46 -2.26
C ASP A 66 -19.98 -1.48 -1.12
N MET A 67 -18.79 -1.45 -0.50
CA MET A 67 -18.43 -2.30 0.63
C MET A 67 -17.96 -1.45 1.82
N PRO A 68 -18.49 -1.68 3.03
CA PRO A 68 -18.05 -0.92 4.20
C PRO A 68 -16.64 -1.35 4.63
N LEU A 69 -15.86 -0.40 5.11
CA LEU A 69 -14.52 -0.65 5.66
C LEU A 69 -14.65 -1.39 7.00
N LEU A 70 -14.05 -2.57 7.11
CA LEU A 70 -13.96 -3.35 8.34
C LEU A 70 -12.76 -2.90 9.19
N THR A 71 -11.60 -2.77 8.55
CA THR A 71 -10.34 -2.37 9.20
C THR A 71 -9.39 -1.78 8.16
N GLY A 72 -8.49 -0.90 8.59
CA GLY A 72 -7.45 -0.38 7.71
C GLY A 72 -6.28 0.21 8.48
N GLY A 73 -5.08 0.09 7.93
CA GLY A 73 -3.88 0.62 8.54
C GLY A 73 -2.60 -0.17 8.29
N GLU A 74 -1.54 0.27 8.95
CA GLU A 74 -0.20 -0.32 8.94
C GLU A 74 -0.13 -1.58 9.82
N GLY A 75 0.76 -2.48 9.45
CA GLY A 75 1.33 -3.52 10.29
C GLY A 75 2.66 -4.02 9.73
N LYS A 76 3.16 -5.12 10.29
CA LYS A 76 4.41 -5.75 9.87
C LYS A 76 4.14 -7.15 9.35
N ALA A 77 4.44 -7.37 8.09
CA ALA A 77 4.44 -8.70 7.49
C ALA A 77 5.85 -9.29 7.49
N LYS A 78 5.95 -10.60 7.28
CA LYS A 78 7.22 -11.32 7.27
C LYS A 78 7.24 -12.34 6.15
N LEU A 79 8.30 -12.32 5.35
CA LEU A 79 8.58 -13.33 4.32
C LEU A 79 9.59 -14.33 4.88
N ASP A 80 9.12 -15.49 5.34
CA ASP A 80 9.94 -16.44 6.10
C ASP A 80 11.11 -17.05 5.30
N GLY A 81 10.94 -17.29 4.01
CA GLY A 81 11.98 -17.83 3.12
C GLY A 81 12.76 -16.76 2.34
N ALA A 82 12.70 -15.49 2.74
CA ALA A 82 13.56 -14.44 2.21
C ALA A 82 14.56 -13.95 3.28
N GLY A 83 15.77 -13.60 2.88
CA GLY A 83 16.83 -13.13 3.79
C GLY A 83 17.74 -14.24 4.33
N MET A 84 18.86 -13.84 4.96
CA MET A 84 19.72 -14.77 5.70
C MET A 84 19.25 -14.84 7.15
N LEU A 85 18.84 -16.03 7.60
CA LEU A 85 18.43 -16.39 8.96
C LEU A 85 17.36 -15.46 9.58
N GLY A 86 16.10 -15.89 9.53
CA GLY A 86 15.01 -15.28 10.29
C GLY A 86 13.91 -14.59 9.50
N GLY A 87 13.94 -14.62 8.17
CA GLY A 87 12.92 -14.02 7.29
C GLY A 87 13.13 -12.52 7.04
N LEU A 88 12.42 -11.98 6.05
CA LEU A 88 12.45 -10.55 5.71
C LEU A 88 11.18 -9.85 6.22
N PHE A 89 11.35 -8.87 7.11
CA PHE A 89 10.23 -8.04 7.57
C PHE A 89 9.90 -6.94 6.55
N LEU A 90 8.60 -6.69 6.39
CA LEU A 90 8.06 -5.72 5.46
C LEU A 90 7.29 -4.64 6.23
N ASN A 91 7.35 -3.41 5.73
CA ASN A 91 6.35 -2.42 6.07
C ASN A 91 5.12 -2.70 5.20
N SER A 92 3.96 -2.91 5.82
CA SER A 92 2.76 -3.30 5.11
C SER A 92 1.56 -2.50 5.56
N TRP A 93 0.67 -2.20 4.62
CA TRP A 93 -0.59 -1.53 4.87
C TRP A 93 -1.71 -2.32 4.23
N VAL A 94 -2.84 -2.41 4.91
CA VAL A 94 -4.03 -3.07 4.40
C VAL A 94 -5.27 -2.23 4.65
N ALA A 95 -6.26 -2.37 3.80
CA ALA A 95 -7.63 -1.95 4.03
C ALA A 95 -8.55 -3.11 3.61
N VAL A 96 -9.43 -3.53 4.50
CA VAL A 96 -10.31 -4.68 4.31
C VAL A 96 -11.75 -4.20 4.37
N TYR A 97 -12.54 -4.65 3.41
CA TYR A 97 -13.91 -4.22 3.19
C TYR A 97 -14.83 -5.43 3.10
N GLY A 98 -16.05 -5.30 3.61
CA GLY A 98 -17.03 -6.37 3.60
C GLY A 98 -18.01 -6.24 4.76
N LYS A 99 -18.92 -7.20 4.89
CA LYS A 99 -19.95 -7.19 5.95
C LYS A 99 -19.48 -7.82 7.26
N GLY A 100 -18.33 -8.48 7.26
CA GLY A 100 -17.77 -9.12 8.44
C GLY A 100 -18.39 -10.48 8.77
N ASP A 101 -18.99 -11.13 7.77
CA ASP A 101 -19.58 -12.46 7.90
C ASP A 101 -19.04 -13.42 6.82
N PRO A 102 -19.05 -14.74 7.07
CA PRO A 102 -18.43 -15.71 6.16
C PRO A 102 -19.11 -15.83 4.80
N GLN A 103 -20.40 -15.53 4.71
CA GLN A 103 -21.22 -15.76 3.51
C GLN A 103 -21.24 -14.55 2.56
N SER A 104 -20.65 -13.43 2.99
CA SER A 104 -20.59 -12.21 2.21
C SER A 104 -19.25 -12.04 1.50
N PRO A 105 -19.22 -11.35 0.35
CA PRO A 105 -17.96 -11.00 -0.30
C PRO A 105 -17.07 -10.13 0.59
N MET A 106 -15.77 -10.28 0.39
CA MET A 106 -14.73 -9.48 1.05
C MET A 106 -13.76 -8.94 0.00
N ALA A 107 -13.42 -7.66 0.11
CA ALA A 107 -12.42 -7.01 -0.72
C ALA A 107 -11.25 -6.54 0.15
N ILE A 108 -10.03 -6.71 -0.35
CA ILE A 108 -8.80 -6.36 0.34
C ILE A 108 -7.98 -5.50 -0.59
N VAL A 109 -7.49 -4.38 -0.07
CA VAL A 109 -6.41 -3.59 -0.66
C VAL A 109 -5.21 -3.75 0.25
N ALA A 110 -4.06 -4.07 -0.30
CA ALA A 110 -2.84 -4.25 0.45
C ALA A 110 -1.64 -3.64 -0.30
N MET A 111 -0.73 -3.04 0.45
CA MET A 111 0.53 -2.53 -0.08
C MET A 111 1.68 -2.95 0.83
N ALA A 112 2.83 -3.29 0.26
CA ALA A 112 4.04 -3.57 1.02
C ALA A 112 5.28 -2.94 0.37
N GLU A 113 6.20 -2.51 1.23
CA GLU A 113 7.53 -2.04 0.84
C GLU A 113 8.58 -2.98 1.40
N VAL A 114 9.51 -3.40 0.54
CA VAL A 114 10.68 -4.19 0.96
C VAL A 114 11.79 -3.28 1.49
N PRO A 115 12.62 -3.76 2.43
CA PRO A 115 13.78 -2.99 2.90
C PRO A 115 14.75 -2.65 1.76
N ARG A 116 15.47 -1.53 1.92
CA ARG A 116 16.49 -1.10 0.95
C ARG A 116 17.46 -2.24 0.60
N GLY A 117 17.71 -2.40 -0.70
CA GLY A 117 18.56 -3.48 -1.22
C GLY A 117 17.79 -4.73 -1.65
N TRP A 118 16.47 -4.77 -1.42
CA TRP A 118 15.58 -5.81 -1.91
C TRP A 118 14.63 -5.28 -2.98
N TYR A 119 14.08 -6.18 -3.78
CA TYR A 119 13.02 -5.88 -4.74
C TYR A 119 12.07 -7.08 -4.90
N TRP A 120 10.83 -6.80 -5.28
CA TRP A 120 9.82 -7.79 -5.67
C TRP A 120 10.15 -8.37 -7.03
N ASP A 121 10.47 -9.66 -7.07
CA ASP A 121 10.76 -10.39 -8.32
C ASP A 121 9.52 -11.05 -8.93
N SER A 122 8.43 -11.15 -8.18
CA SER A 122 7.17 -11.77 -8.60
C SER A 122 5.96 -10.91 -8.25
N ASP A 123 4.96 -10.93 -9.14
CA ASP A 123 3.63 -10.37 -8.87
C ASP A 123 2.81 -11.26 -7.92
N GLY A 124 3.38 -12.36 -7.39
CA GLY A 124 2.76 -13.14 -6.31
C GLY A 124 1.69 -14.10 -6.81
N GLN A 125 1.79 -14.51 -8.07
CA GLN A 125 0.91 -15.52 -8.64
C GLN A 125 1.03 -16.81 -7.81
N ARG A 126 -0.11 -17.25 -7.27
CA ARG A 126 -0.13 -18.48 -6.47
C ARG A 126 0.03 -19.72 -7.36
N PRO A 127 0.70 -20.77 -6.87
CA PRO A 127 0.60 -22.10 -7.45
C PRO A 127 -0.87 -22.50 -7.61
N PHE A 128 -1.19 -23.23 -8.68
CA PHE A 128 -2.55 -23.72 -8.95
C PHE A 128 -3.62 -22.62 -9.12
N SER A 129 -3.19 -21.45 -9.60
CA SER A 129 -4.08 -20.39 -10.10
C SER A 129 -4.39 -20.54 -11.59
N VAL A 130 -5.61 -20.20 -11.96
CA VAL A 130 -6.13 -20.18 -13.33
C VAL A 130 -6.44 -18.76 -13.80
N ASP A 131 -6.90 -18.62 -15.05
CA ASP A 131 -7.38 -17.38 -15.64
C ASP A 131 -6.41 -16.19 -15.48
N ARG A 132 -5.14 -16.49 -15.77
CA ARG A 132 -4.05 -15.52 -15.67
C ARG A 132 -4.16 -14.47 -16.77
N GLY A 133 -3.91 -13.22 -16.41
CA GLY A 133 -3.95 -12.13 -17.37
C GLY A 133 -3.47 -10.83 -16.77
N VAL A 134 -3.80 -9.73 -17.45
CA VAL A 134 -3.58 -8.37 -16.97
C VAL A 134 -4.92 -7.66 -16.96
N GLU A 135 -5.28 -7.11 -15.80
CA GLU A 135 -6.45 -6.24 -15.65
C GLU A 135 -5.97 -4.79 -15.55
N VAL A 136 -6.66 -3.86 -16.21
CA VAL A 136 -6.26 -2.45 -16.22
C VAL A 136 -7.12 -1.64 -15.25
N PHE A 137 -6.47 -1.01 -14.28
CA PHE A 137 -7.08 -0.06 -13.35
C PHE A 137 -6.36 1.28 -13.43
N ASN A 138 -7.10 2.38 -13.62
CA ASN A 138 -6.52 3.72 -13.75
C ASN A 138 -5.36 3.81 -14.77
N ASN A 139 -5.48 3.09 -15.90
CA ASN A 139 -4.46 2.94 -16.95
C ASN A 139 -3.19 2.15 -16.57
N ASP A 140 -3.13 1.59 -15.36
CA ASP A 140 -2.05 0.71 -14.93
C ASP A 140 -2.46 -0.76 -15.05
N GLY A 141 -1.56 -1.61 -15.51
CA GLY A 141 -1.77 -3.05 -15.61
C GLY A 141 -1.46 -3.77 -14.31
N TYR A 142 -2.40 -4.61 -13.86
CA TYR A 142 -2.27 -5.49 -12.70
C TYR A 142 -2.28 -6.94 -13.17
N ALA A 143 -1.25 -7.69 -12.81
CA ALA A 143 -1.23 -9.13 -13.03
C ALA A 143 -2.39 -9.77 -12.25
N ALA A 144 -3.24 -10.50 -12.95
CA ALA A 144 -4.46 -11.04 -12.40
C ALA A 144 -4.44 -12.57 -12.41
N CYS A 145 -5.01 -13.20 -11.38
CA CYS A 145 -5.22 -14.66 -11.35
C CYS A 145 -6.36 -15.05 -10.40
N THR A 146 -6.96 -16.21 -10.66
CA THR A 146 -8.06 -16.76 -9.86
C THR A 146 -7.62 -18.04 -9.16
N TYR A 147 -7.93 -18.20 -7.86
CA TYR A 147 -7.52 -19.36 -7.06
C TYR A 147 -8.46 -19.62 -5.86
N ILE A 148 -8.27 -20.76 -5.18
CA ILE A 148 -8.98 -21.11 -3.95
C ILE A 148 -8.09 -20.80 -2.74
N ALA A 149 -8.64 -20.08 -1.76
CA ALA A 149 -7.97 -19.79 -0.48
C ALA A 149 -8.70 -20.47 0.68
N ASP A 150 -7.94 -20.96 1.66
CA ASP A 150 -8.44 -21.61 2.86
C ASP A 150 -8.26 -20.71 4.09
N SER A 151 -9.30 -20.61 4.91
CA SER A 151 -9.35 -19.73 6.09
C SER A 151 -8.38 -20.11 7.23
N LYS A 152 -7.82 -21.33 7.26
CA LYS A 152 -6.95 -21.79 8.36
C LYS A 152 -5.66 -21.00 8.49
N ARG A 153 -5.06 -20.60 7.37
CA ARG A 153 -3.81 -19.82 7.31
C ARG A 153 -3.98 -18.55 6.49
N ASP A 154 -5.09 -17.88 6.71
CA ASP A 154 -5.47 -16.66 6.01
C ASP A 154 -5.33 -15.42 6.91
N ALA A 155 -4.77 -14.33 6.40
CA ALA A 155 -4.59 -13.12 7.20
C ALA A 155 -5.90 -12.45 7.64
N PHE A 156 -7.02 -12.74 6.98
CA PHE A 156 -8.26 -11.99 7.05
C PHE A 156 -9.47 -12.80 7.56
N ALA A 157 -9.30 -14.09 7.90
CA ALA A 157 -10.44 -14.93 8.29
C ALA A 157 -11.21 -14.40 9.50
N THR A 158 -10.51 -13.85 10.50
CA THR A 158 -11.10 -13.22 11.69
C THR A 158 -12.00 -12.04 11.35
N LEU A 159 -11.66 -11.28 10.30
CA LEU A 159 -12.47 -10.18 9.80
C LEU A 159 -13.74 -10.66 9.10
N ALA A 160 -13.77 -11.91 8.62
CA ALA A 160 -14.99 -12.56 8.10
C ALA A 160 -15.79 -13.26 9.21
N GLY A 161 -15.46 -13.05 10.48
CA GLY A 161 -16.15 -13.69 11.62
C GLY A 161 -15.75 -15.14 11.88
N LEU A 162 -14.69 -15.64 11.23
CA LEU A 162 -14.21 -17.02 11.41
C LEU A 162 -13.16 -17.10 12.52
N ASN A 163 -13.40 -17.96 13.52
CA ASN A 163 -12.48 -18.21 14.62
C ASN A 163 -12.21 -19.71 14.76
N ASP A 164 -10.98 -20.14 14.51
CA ASP A 164 -10.46 -21.51 14.75
C ASP A 164 -11.47 -22.63 14.46
N GLU A 165 -12.07 -22.59 13.27
CA GLU A 165 -13.12 -23.54 12.90
C GLU A 165 -12.57 -24.95 12.67
N ALA A 166 -13.33 -25.95 13.13
CA ALA A 166 -13.01 -27.37 12.94
C ALA A 166 -12.94 -27.78 11.46
N ARG A 167 -13.65 -27.05 10.59
CA ARG A 167 -13.56 -27.16 9.13
C ARG A 167 -13.31 -25.76 8.56
N PRO A 168 -12.20 -25.54 7.86
CA PRO A 168 -11.94 -24.22 7.30
C PRO A 168 -12.91 -23.91 6.16
N MET A 169 -13.48 -22.72 6.20
CA MET A 169 -14.13 -22.13 5.02
C MET A 169 -13.09 -21.92 3.92
N ARG A 170 -13.54 -22.09 2.67
CA ARG A 170 -12.79 -21.76 1.47
C ARG A 170 -13.45 -20.60 0.72
N TRP A 171 -12.61 -19.82 0.06
CA TRP A 171 -13.05 -18.72 -0.81
C TRP A 171 -12.58 -18.95 -2.23
N LEU A 172 -13.40 -18.50 -3.18
CA LEU A 172 -12.95 -18.19 -4.52
C LEU A 172 -12.33 -16.78 -4.50
N VAL A 173 -11.09 -16.65 -4.95
CA VAL A 173 -10.31 -15.40 -4.87
C VAL A 173 -9.87 -14.96 -6.25
N ARG A 174 -10.10 -13.68 -6.56
CA ARG A 174 -9.47 -12.98 -7.68
C ARG A 174 -8.44 -12.02 -7.11
N ASN A 175 -7.18 -12.21 -7.50
CA ASN A 175 -6.07 -11.36 -7.11
C ASN A 175 -5.65 -10.48 -8.28
N PHE A 176 -5.29 -9.24 -7.96
CA PHE A 176 -4.70 -8.26 -8.87
C PHE A 176 -3.44 -7.69 -8.20
N ALA A 177 -2.29 -7.78 -8.85
CA ALA A 177 -1.03 -7.33 -8.28
C ALA A 177 -0.24 -6.45 -9.25
N ALA A 178 0.35 -5.37 -8.72
CA ALA A 178 1.23 -4.49 -9.46
C ALA A 178 2.46 -4.14 -8.62
N ARG A 179 3.60 -3.99 -9.29
CA ARG A 179 4.86 -3.55 -8.68
C ARG A 179 5.17 -2.13 -9.14
N TYR A 180 5.65 -1.32 -8.21
CA TYR A 180 5.90 0.10 -8.38
C TYR A 180 7.27 0.48 -7.83
N ASN A 181 7.71 1.70 -8.16
CA ASN A 181 8.92 2.32 -7.64
C ASN A 181 10.15 1.39 -7.71
N PHE A 182 10.52 1.00 -8.94
CA PHE A 182 11.64 0.08 -9.21
C PHE A 182 11.50 -1.29 -8.53
N ASN A 183 10.26 -1.77 -8.37
CA ASN A 183 9.91 -3.02 -7.70
C ASN A 183 10.21 -3.03 -6.19
N ASP A 184 10.36 -1.89 -5.52
CA ASP A 184 10.45 -1.88 -4.05
C ASP A 184 9.07 -1.90 -3.36
N THR A 185 8.04 -1.46 -4.08
CA THR A 185 6.68 -1.36 -3.59
C THR A 185 5.78 -2.30 -4.37
N LYS A 186 4.89 -2.98 -3.68
CA LYS A 186 3.89 -3.85 -4.29
C LYS A 186 2.50 -3.52 -3.80
N VAL A 187 1.55 -3.51 -4.73
CA VAL A 187 0.11 -3.40 -4.46
C VAL A 187 -0.52 -4.74 -4.78
N VAL A 188 -1.43 -5.17 -3.92
CA VAL A 188 -2.28 -6.34 -4.10
C VAL A 188 -3.72 -5.91 -3.81
N MET A 189 -4.64 -6.23 -4.71
CA MET A 189 -6.07 -6.19 -4.49
C MET A 189 -6.62 -7.61 -4.56
N GLU A 190 -7.40 -8.03 -3.57
CA GLU A 190 -8.05 -9.34 -3.60
C GLU A 190 -9.55 -9.21 -3.37
N TYR A 191 -10.33 -9.75 -4.30
CA TYR A 191 -11.76 -9.93 -4.14
C TYR A 191 -12.06 -11.39 -3.83
N ARG A 192 -12.93 -11.63 -2.84
CA ARG A 192 -13.24 -12.96 -2.32
C ARG A 192 -14.73 -13.17 -2.22
N GLU A 193 -15.18 -14.35 -2.64
CA GLU A 193 -16.53 -14.86 -2.41
C GLU A 193 -16.45 -16.23 -1.74
N PRO A 194 -17.49 -16.66 -0.99
CA PRO A 194 -17.59 -18.05 -0.53
C PRO A 194 -17.40 -19.01 -1.69
N LEU A 195 -16.64 -20.08 -1.47
CA LEU A 195 -16.43 -21.08 -2.51
C LEU A 195 -17.77 -21.69 -2.92
N PRO A 196 -18.16 -21.63 -4.22
CA PRO A 196 -19.42 -22.18 -4.68
C PRO A 196 -19.53 -23.70 -4.42
N GLU A 197 -20.74 -24.18 -4.16
CA GLU A 197 -20.98 -25.59 -3.76
C GLU A 197 -20.45 -26.60 -4.78
N ASN A 198 -20.55 -26.29 -6.08
CA ASN A 198 -20.03 -27.14 -7.15
C ASN A 198 -18.49 -27.26 -7.14
N LEU A 199 -17.80 -26.38 -6.43
CA LEU A 199 -16.34 -26.39 -6.23
C LEU A 199 -15.94 -26.78 -4.81
N ALA A 200 -16.88 -27.02 -3.88
CA ALA A 200 -16.59 -27.21 -2.45
C ALA A 200 -15.61 -28.37 -2.15
N GLY A 201 -15.58 -29.40 -3.01
CA GLY A 201 -14.64 -30.53 -2.90
C GLY A 201 -13.22 -30.25 -3.42
N GLN A 202 -13.00 -29.11 -4.06
CA GLN A 202 -11.71 -28.76 -4.67
C GLN A 202 -10.83 -27.97 -3.70
N GLU A 203 -9.53 -28.27 -3.72
CA GLU A 203 -8.50 -27.48 -3.01
C GLU A 203 -7.82 -26.47 -3.94
N THR A 204 -7.88 -26.73 -5.24
CA THR A 204 -7.26 -25.95 -6.30
C THR A 204 -8.18 -25.89 -7.50
N LEU A 205 -8.14 -24.80 -8.28
CA LEU A 205 -8.88 -24.72 -9.54
C LEU A 205 -8.14 -25.53 -10.61
N THR A 206 -8.85 -26.49 -11.21
CA THR A 206 -8.33 -27.32 -12.30
C THR A 206 -8.82 -26.88 -13.67
N GLU A 207 -9.93 -26.14 -13.71
CA GLU A 207 -10.57 -25.67 -14.93
C GLU A 207 -10.53 -24.15 -15.00
N SER A 208 -10.23 -23.63 -16.19
CA SER A 208 -10.16 -22.19 -16.49
C SER A 208 -11.30 -21.78 -17.42
N MET A 209 -11.60 -20.48 -17.48
CA MET A 209 -12.48 -19.86 -18.48
C MET A 209 -13.93 -20.36 -18.48
N THR A 210 -14.41 -20.93 -17.38
CA THR A 210 -15.82 -21.29 -17.22
C THR A 210 -16.68 -20.02 -17.10
N ASP A 211 -17.97 -20.12 -17.46
CA ASP A 211 -18.88 -18.96 -17.38
C ASP A 211 -19.05 -18.45 -15.94
N GLN A 212 -19.00 -19.36 -14.97
CA GLN A 212 -19.02 -19.03 -13.55
C GLN A 212 -17.79 -18.23 -13.13
N LEU A 213 -16.58 -18.63 -13.57
CA LEU A 213 -15.35 -17.91 -13.26
C LEU A 213 -15.31 -16.55 -13.95
N LYS A 214 -15.74 -16.44 -15.22
CA LYS A 214 -15.87 -15.14 -15.91
C LYS A 214 -16.84 -14.19 -15.21
N ALA A 215 -17.97 -14.71 -14.72
CA ALA A 215 -18.93 -13.90 -13.97
C ALA A 215 -18.35 -13.42 -12.64
N PHE A 216 -17.60 -14.29 -11.94
CA PHE A 216 -16.88 -13.92 -10.72
C PHE A 216 -15.80 -12.86 -10.99
N GLU A 217 -15.00 -13.02 -12.04
CA GLU A 217 -13.96 -12.06 -12.44
C GLU A 217 -14.53 -10.69 -12.73
N LYS A 218 -15.67 -10.62 -13.44
CA LYS A 218 -16.35 -9.35 -13.70
C LYS A 218 -16.79 -8.64 -12.41
N ARG A 219 -17.28 -9.39 -11.41
CA ARG A 219 -17.63 -8.83 -10.09
C ARG A 219 -16.40 -8.37 -9.35
N ALA A 220 -15.33 -9.15 -9.38
CA ALA A 220 -14.05 -8.80 -8.78
C ALA A 220 -13.45 -7.52 -9.37
N SER A 221 -13.44 -7.36 -10.69
CA SER A 221 -12.96 -6.14 -11.35
C SER A 221 -13.82 -4.92 -11.00
N ALA A 222 -15.14 -5.09 -10.88
CA ALA A 222 -16.05 -4.01 -10.50
C ALA A 222 -15.96 -3.63 -9.00
N ALA A 223 -15.33 -4.45 -8.17
CA ALA A 223 -15.28 -4.25 -6.73
C ALA A 223 -14.28 -3.16 -6.29
N PHE A 224 -13.39 -2.71 -7.17
CA PHE A 224 -12.33 -1.76 -6.82
C PHE A 224 -12.43 -0.46 -7.60
N ALA A 225 -12.26 0.65 -6.89
CA ALA A 225 -12.00 1.96 -7.46
C ALA A 225 -10.53 2.30 -7.23
N VAL A 226 -9.79 2.48 -8.33
CA VAL A 226 -8.40 2.93 -8.33
C VAL A 226 -8.34 4.28 -9.01
N ALA A 227 -7.73 5.26 -8.35
CA ALA A 227 -7.65 6.62 -8.86
C ALA A 227 -6.31 7.26 -8.48
N SER A 228 -5.94 8.32 -9.20
CA SER A 228 -4.86 9.21 -8.80
C SER A 228 -5.22 9.93 -7.49
N LEU A 229 -4.23 10.21 -6.66
CA LEU A 229 -4.49 10.91 -5.39
C LEU A 229 -5.03 12.33 -5.60
N PRO A 230 -6.20 12.67 -5.05
CA PRO A 230 -6.77 14.00 -5.22
C PRO A 230 -6.12 15.05 -4.29
N SER A 231 -5.71 14.65 -3.08
CA SER A 231 -5.09 15.54 -2.08
C SER A 231 -4.31 14.75 -1.03
N LEU A 232 -3.23 15.35 -0.53
CA LEU A 232 -2.38 14.83 0.55
C LEU A 232 -2.95 15.14 1.96
N ALA A 233 -4.01 15.94 2.06
CA ALA A 233 -4.57 16.32 3.35
C ALA A 233 -5.41 15.20 3.98
N GLY A 234 -5.25 14.99 5.29
CA GLY A 234 -6.12 14.09 6.06
C GLY A 234 -5.77 12.60 5.95
N ILE A 235 -4.59 12.26 5.44
CA ILE A 235 -4.04 10.90 5.51
C ILE A 235 -3.71 10.59 6.96
N LYS A 236 -4.32 9.53 7.50
CA LYS A 236 -4.10 9.11 8.90
C LYS A 236 -3.28 7.83 8.94
N PRO A 237 -2.12 7.82 9.63
CA PRO A 237 -1.47 6.58 10.01
C PRO A 237 -2.32 5.92 11.10
N VAL A 238 -2.95 4.81 10.74
CA VAL A 238 -3.75 3.97 11.64
C VAL A 238 -3.18 2.55 11.60
N TYR A 239 -3.49 1.72 12.59
CA TYR A 239 -3.08 0.32 12.63
C TYR A 239 -4.28 -0.58 12.35
N ALA A 240 -4.13 -1.54 11.43
CA ALA A 240 -5.22 -2.45 11.13
C ALA A 240 -5.39 -3.46 12.28
N ARG A 241 -6.61 -3.55 12.80
CA ARG A 241 -7.01 -4.51 13.83
C ARG A 241 -7.43 -5.83 13.19
N ASP A 242 -7.28 -6.90 13.96
CA ASP A 242 -7.79 -8.25 13.65
C ASP A 242 -7.26 -8.87 12.35
N VAL A 243 -6.15 -8.33 11.83
CA VAL A 243 -5.37 -8.91 10.72
C VAL A 243 -4.31 -9.83 11.30
N ARG A 244 -4.29 -11.08 10.83
CA ARG A 244 -3.27 -12.08 11.20
C ARG A 244 -2.03 -11.90 10.33
N TRP A 245 -1.24 -10.88 10.66
CA TRP A 245 -0.08 -10.43 9.88
C TRP A 245 0.96 -11.53 9.58
N GLN A 246 1.06 -12.55 10.43
CA GLN A 246 1.93 -13.71 10.20
C GLN A 246 1.54 -14.55 8.97
N TYR A 247 0.31 -14.41 8.47
CA TYR A 247 -0.16 -15.09 7.26
C TYR A 247 -0.15 -14.21 6.01
N LEU A 248 0.24 -12.93 6.14
CA LEU A 248 0.66 -12.10 5.01
C LEU A 248 2.10 -12.43 4.66
N ASP A 249 2.32 -13.69 4.27
CA ASP A 249 3.62 -14.24 3.93
C ASP A 249 3.81 -14.27 2.39
N GLN A 250 4.77 -15.06 1.94
CA GLN A 250 5.12 -15.23 0.52
C GLN A 250 3.96 -15.74 -0.34
N ARG A 251 2.98 -16.43 0.26
CA ARG A 251 1.79 -16.92 -0.45
C ARG A 251 0.89 -15.76 -0.84
N PHE A 252 0.84 -14.70 -0.02
CA PHE A 252 0.07 -13.50 -0.30
C PHE A 252 0.90 -12.49 -1.10
N TRP A 253 2.12 -12.20 -0.67
CA TRP A 253 2.96 -11.17 -1.27
C TRP A 253 3.83 -11.64 -2.43
N GLY A 254 4.01 -12.94 -2.64
CA GLY A 254 5.03 -13.44 -3.56
C GLY A 254 6.45 -13.39 -3.00
N THR A 255 7.42 -13.46 -3.91
CA THR A 255 8.85 -13.58 -3.60
C THR A 255 9.59 -12.25 -3.80
N VAL A 256 10.78 -12.18 -3.20
CA VAL A 256 11.69 -11.04 -3.27
C VAL A 256 13.11 -11.54 -3.50
N SER A 257 13.89 -10.70 -4.18
CA SER A 257 15.30 -10.91 -4.42
C SER A 257 16.11 -9.73 -3.88
N LYS A 258 17.38 -9.98 -3.56
CA LYS A 258 18.32 -8.94 -3.12
C LYS A 258 19.10 -8.45 -4.33
N TYR A 259 19.31 -7.13 -4.46
CA TYR A 259 20.22 -6.61 -5.47
C TYR A 259 21.63 -7.18 -5.23
N GLU A 260 22.21 -7.76 -6.27
CA GLU A 260 23.62 -8.13 -6.27
C GLU A 260 24.45 -6.84 -6.36
N VAL A 261 25.31 -6.61 -5.36
CA VAL A 261 26.34 -5.58 -5.47
C VAL A 261 27.60 -6.29 -5.96
N PHE A 262 27.95 -6.08 -7.22
CA PHE A 262 29.24 -6.49 -7.73
C PHE A 262 30.30 -5.53 -7.17
N ASP A 263 31.01 -5.95 -6.13
CA ASP A 263 32.27 -5.33 -5.78
C ASP A 263 33.28 -5.70 -6.86
N ALA A 264 33.58 -4.76 -7.76
CA ALA A 264 34.75 -4.84 -8.62
C ALA A 264 35.98 -4.73 -7.70
N LYS A 265 36.55 -5.89 -7.34
CA LYS A 265 37.85 -5.97 -6.70
C LYS A 265 38.96 -5.55 -7.66
#